data_AF-A0AA88A834-F1
#
_entry.id   AF-A0AA88A834-F1
#
_cell.length_a   1.000
_cell.length_b   1.000
_cell.length_c   1.000
_cell.angle_alpha   90.00
_cell.angle_beta   90.00
_cell.angle_gamma   90.00
#
_symmetry.space_group_name_H-M   'P 1'
#
loop_
_entity.id
_entity.type
_entity.pdbx_description
1 polymer ?
#
loop_
_entity_poly.entity_id
_entity_poly.type
_entity_poly.pdbx_seq_one_letter_code
_entity_poly.pdbx_strand_id
1 'polypeptide(L)'
;MNFFRTPPTRTSETRFMQDIRRELGIITMGEEKVELSKIKKKCEKCGHDEASYYTRQMRSADEGQTTFYTCTKCMHQFQDN
;
A
#
# COMPACT_ATOMS: atom_id res chain seq x y z
N MET A 1 -47.60 -9.44 -31.22
CA MET A 1 -47.60 -9.27 -29.76
C MET A 1 -46.25 -8.67 -29.35
N ASN A 2 -46.23 -7.40 -28.96
CA ASN A 2 -45.00 -6.72 -28.49
C ASN A 2 -44.74 -7.07 -27.02
N PHE A 3 -43.53 -7.53 -26.71
CA PHE A 3 -42.92 -7.38 -25.39
C PHE A 3 -41.48 -6.92 -25.59
N PHE A 4 -41.31 -5.62 -25.80
CA PHE A 4 -40.04 -4.94 -25.53
C PHE A 4 -39.73 -5.13 -24.03
N ARG A 5 -38.80 -6.02 -23.70
CA ARG A 5 -38.18 -6.06 -22.38
C ARG A 5 -36.81 -5.39 -22.49
N THR A 6 -36.70 -4.31 -21.74
CA THR A 6 -35.60 -3.34 -21.66
C THR A 6 -34.25 -3.96 -21.28
N PRO A 7 -33.11 -3.27 -21.59
CA PRO A 7 -31.78 -3.74 -21.19
C PRO A 7 -31.68 -3.85 -19.66
N PRO A 8 -30.97 -4.87 -19.12
CA PRO A 8 -30.78 -4.96 -17.68
C PRO A 8 -29.94 -3.77 -17.21
N THR A 9 -30.59 -2.89 -16.47
CA THR A 9 -30.00 -1.80 -15.70
C THR A 9 -29.06 -2.35 -14.62
N ARG A 10 -27.81 -1.87 -14.62
CA ARG A 10 -27.09 -1.36 -13.44
C ARG A 10 -27.05 -2.25 -12.18
N THR A 11 -26.50 -3.47 -12.22
CA THR A 11 -25.98 -4.14 -10.99
C THR A 11 -25.02 -5.32 -11.22
N SER A 12 -24.20 -5.32 -12.27
CA SER A 12 -23.34 -6.47 -12.63
C SER A 12 -21.83 -6.23 -12.46
N GLU A 13 -21.41 -5.32 -11.58
CA GLU A 13 -19.99 -5.09 -11.27
C GLU A 13 -19.59 -5.51 -9.85
N THR A 14 -20.53 -5.90 -8.99
CA THR A 14 -20.26 -6.27 -7.59
C THR A 14 -19.93 -7.75 -7.38
N ARG A 15 -20.18 -8.62 -8.38
CA ARG A 15 -19.90 -10.06 -8.27
C ARG A 15 -18.47 -10.43 -8.68
N PHE A 16 -17.81 -9.64 -9.52
CA PHE A 16 -16.43 -9.92 -9.96
C PHE A 16 -15.42 -9.71 -8.83
N MET A 17 -15.62 -8.67 -8.02
CA MET A 17 -14.73 -8.33 -6.90
C MET A 17 -14.81 -9.31 -5.72
N GLN A 18 -15.90 -10.09 -5.60
CA GLN A 18 -16.03 -11.09 -4.54
C GLN A 18 -15.37 -12.42 -4.92
N ASP A 19 -15.44 -12.80 -6.20
CA ASP A 19 -14.86 -14.05 -6.70
C ASP A 19 -13.33 -14.02 -6.70
N ILE A 20 -12.71 -12.94 -7.20
CA ILE A 20 -11.24 -12.75 -7.21
C ILE A 20 -10.65 -12.84 -5.80
N ARG A 21 -11.33 -12.23 -4.81
CA ARG A 21 -10.86 -12.26 -3.41
C ARG A 21 -10.91 -13.67 -2.81
N ARG A 22 -11.85 -14.50 -3.23
CA ARG A 22 -12.02 -15.88 -2.74
C ARG A 22 -11.04 -16.84 -3.41
N GLU A 23 -10.77 -16.64 -4.70
CA GLU A 23 -9.80 -17.41 -5.47
C GLU A 23 -8.35 -17.12 -5.03
N LEU A 24 -8.03 -15.86 -4.73
CA LEU A 24 -6.71 -15.45 -4.24
C LEU A 24 -6.50 -15.67 -2.73
N GLY A 25 -7.51 -16.19 -2.01
CA GLY A 25 -7.38 -16.53 -0.59
C GLY A 25 -6.99 -15.34 0.31
N ILE A 26 -7.35 -14.10 -0.08
CA ILE A 26 -6.98 -12.89 0.66
C ILE A 26 -7.92 -12.75 1.85
N ILE A 27 -7.58 -13.46 2.93
CA ILE A 27 -8.03 -13.14 4.28
C ILE A 27 -7.34 -11.85 4.70
N THR A 28 -8.09 -10.76 4.84
CA THR A 28 -7.58 -9.52 5.43
C THR A 28 -7.33 -9.76 6.91
N MET A 29 -6.21 -10.41 7.21
CA MET A 29 -5.64 -10.50 8.53
C MET A 29 -4.94 -9.16 8.81
N GLY A 30 -5.31 -8.55 9.92
CA GLY A 30 -5.10 -7.14 10.23
C GLY A 30 -3.66 -6.67 10.04
N GLU A 31 -3.55 -5.38 9.68
CA GLU A 31 -2.34 -4.57 9.69
C GLU A 31 -1.08 -5.43 9.55
N GLU A 32 -0.80 -5.88 8.33
CA GLU A 32 0.56 -6.29 7.97
C GLU A 32 1.41 -5.06 8.24
N LYS A 33 1.91 -4.99 9.48
CA LYS A 33 2.93 -4.07 9.90
C LYS A 33 4.12 -4.53 9.11
N VAL A 34 4.20 -4.05 7.87
CA VAL A 34 5.36 -4.19 6.99
C VAL A 34 6.53 -4.01 7.93
N GLU A 35 7.32 -5.06 8.10
CA GLU A 35 8.41 -5.06 9.07
C GLU A 35 9.50 -4.17 8.47
N LEU A 36 9.23 -2.86 8.44
CA LEU A 36 10.16 -1.85 8.01
C LEU A 36 11.35 -1.98 8.95
N SER A 37 12.47 -2.42 8.38
CA SER A 37 13.71 -2.60 9.11
C SER A 37 14.02 -1.34 9.90
N LYS A 38 14.20 -1.49 11.21
CA LYS A 38 14.50 -0.37 12.10
C LYS A 38 15.99 -0.03 11.98
N ILE A 39 16.29 1.23 11.69
CA ILE A 39 17.64 1.77 11.58
C ILE A 39 17.84 2.89 12.60
N LYS A 40 19.09 3.06 13.02
CA LYS A 40 19.49 4.16 13.89
C LYS A 40 19.67 5.45 13.10
N LYS A 41 18.58 6.16 12.79
CA LYS A 41 18.59 7.46 12.09
C LYS A 41 17.94 8.52 12.96
N LYS A 42 18.67 9.61 13.21
CA LYS A 42 18.21 10.74 14.00
C LYS A 42 17.10 11.50 13.29
N CYS A 43 15.94 11.62 13.92
CA CYS A 43 14.84 12.43 13.44
C CYS A 43 15.06 13.91 13.76
N GLU A 44 15.03 14.76 12.74
CA GLU A 44 15.19 16.22 12.88
C GLU A 44 14.05 16.88 13.66
N LYS A 45 12.86 16.27 13.70
CA LYS A 45 11.71 16.81 14.43
C LYS A 45 11.70 16.51 15.92
N CYS A 46 11.98 15.27 16.31
CA CYS A 46 11.78 14.81 17.69
C CYS A 46 13.07 14.39 18.40
N GLY A 47 14.21 14.39 17.70
CA GLY A 47 15.51 14.02 18.24
C GLY A 47 15.65 12.54 18.59
N HIS A 48 14.77 11.67 18.10
CA HIS A 48 14.86 10.23 18.32
C HIS A 48 15.81 9.58 17.32
N ASP A 49 16.67 8.69 17.79
CA ASP A 49 17.64 7.97 16.97
C ASP A 49 17.09 6.69 16.32
N GLU A 50 15.81 6.37 16.42
CA GLU A 50 15.22 5.21 15.73
C GLU A 50 14.21 5.63 14.65
N ALA A 51 14.38 5.05 13.47
CA ALA A 51 13.46 5.19 12.34
C ALA A 51 13.30 3.85 11.63
N SER A 52 12.13 3.61 11.07
CA SER A 52 11.85 2.48 10.20
C SER A 52 12.12 2.89 8.76
N TYR A 53 12.84 2.09 7.99
CA TYR A 53 13.07 2.38 6.57
C TYR A 53 12.50 1.29 5.66
N TYR A 54 12.14 1.71 4.45
CA TYR A 54 11.75 0.82 3.37
C TYR A 54 12.26 1.37 2.05
N THR A 55 12.55 0.46 1.13
CA THR A 55 13.16 0.79 -0.14
C THR A 55 12.16 0.51 -1.23
N ARG A 56 11.93 1.47 -2.10
CA ARG A 56 11.00 1.31 -3.22
C ARG A 56 11.74 1.52 -4.53
N GLN A 57 11.64 0.52 -5.40
CA GLN A 57 12.16 0.64 -6.77
C GLN A 57 11.22 1.55 -7.57
N MET A 58 11.74 2.65 -8.09
CA MET A 58 11.06 3.39 -9.15
C MET A 58 11.13 2.56 -10.43
N ARG A 59 10.13 2.65 -11.32
CA ARG A 59 10.04 1.83 -12.54
C ARG A 59 11.01 2.32 -13.63
N SER A 60 12.29 2.46 -13.30
CA SER A 60 13.37 2.78 -14.24
C SER A 60 14.67 2.26 -13.64
N ALA A 61 15.46 1.55 -14.43
CA ALA A 61 16.81 1.11 -14.02
C ALA A 61 17.78 2.29 -13.80
N ASP A 62 17.37 3.51 -14.18
CA ASP A 62 18.21 4.71 -14.26
C ASP A 62 18.15 5.63 -13.02
N GLU A 63 17.18 5.45 -12.11
CA GLU A 63 16.97 6.38 -10.98
C GLU A 63 17.31 5.81 -9.59
N GLY A 64 17.93 4.64 -9.55
CA GLY A 64 18.34 4.00 -8.30
C GLY A 64 17.18 3.62 -7.38
N GLN A 65 17.51 3.00 -6.26
CA GLN A 65 16.54 2.59 -5.25
C GLN A 65 16.32 3.72 -4.26
N THR A 66 15.16 4.38 -4.27
CA THR A 66 14.86 5.40 -3.27
C THR A 66 14.57 4.75 -1.91
N THR A 67 15.25 5.23 -0.87
CA THR A 67 15.03 4.77 0.51
C THR A 67 14.16 5.77 1.26
N PHE A 68 13.04 5.29 1.78
CA PHE A 68 12.11 6.08 2.58
C PHE A 68 12.30 5.73 4.05
N TYR A 69 12.41 6.75 4.89
CA TYR A 69 12.54 6.64 6.34
C TYR A 69 11.29 7.20 7.02
N THR A 70 10.84 6.54 8.06
CA THR A 70 9.69 6.91 8.89
C THR A 70 10.10 6.86 10.35
N CYS A 71 10.05 7.99 11.05
CA CYS A 71 10.34 8.01 12.48
C CYS A 71 9.29 7.20 13.26
N THR A 72 9.74 6.29 14.12
CA THR A 72 8.86 5.42 14.94
C THR A 72 8.11 6.19 16.04
N LYS A 73 8.64 7.36 16.45
CA LYS A 73 8.09 8.17 17.56
C LYS A 73 7.14 9.27 17.09
N CYS A 74 7.51 10.00 16.04
CA CYS A 74 6.71 11.15 15.56
C CYS A 74 6.06 10.91 14.19
N MET A 75 6.26 9.74 13.58
CA MET A 75 5.74 9.37 12.26
C MET A 75 6.13 10.34 11.13
N HIS A 76 7.19 11.13 11.33
CA HIS A 76 7.74 11.98 10.28
C HIS A 76 8.40 11.12 9.20
N GLN A 77 8.02 11.34 7.95
CA GLN A 77 8.54 10.64 6.79
C GLN A 77 9.49 11.55 6.01
N PHE A 78 10.64 11.00 5.62
CA PHE A 78 11.64 11.66 4.79
C PHE A 78 12.29 10.63 3.86
N GLN A 79 12.80 11.07 2.72
CA GLN A 79 13.38 10.18 1.71
C GLN A 79 14.84 10.59 1.42
N ASP A 80 15.64 9.60 1.04
CA ASP A 80 17.04 9.74 0.61
C ASP A 80 17.15 9.00 -0.75
N ASN A 81 17.71 9.65 -1.77
CA ASN A 81 17.82 9.12 -3.14
C ASN A 81 19.23 8.60 -3.42
#